data_AF-A0A2N6B5I2-F1
#
_entry.id   AF-A0A2N6B5I2-F1
#
_cell.length_a   1.000
_cell.length_b   1.000
_cell.length_c   1.000
_cell.angle_alpha   90.00
_cell.angle_beta   90.00
_cell.angle_gamma   90.00
#
_symmetry.space_group_name_H-M   'P 1'
#
loop_
_entity.id
_entity.type
_entity.pdbx_description
1 polymer ?
#
loop_
_entity_poly.entity_id
_entity_poly.type
_entity_poly.pdbx_seq_one_letter_code
_entity_poly.pdbx_strand_id
1 'polypeptide(L)'
;MDSSSGNSPQSAPLVDSLYGLLTEPDGFEQLVQRLSESYSTLLEQEQSDNLALLQQNISGNLEDIEHHFDRAARLFDRINHEIYDNAGGSSDDENAPYPVMLINARGIITYANRNARTGYGLDRGDSISALPVDAGMARSIEASLRRIDGSPRDDSFVVLPVYHPETETRSLFTLSPEPGNGNEPLARLQQLEFGWNGEVGTTICESFGLTAAEQEILRAIVEGRSFADLANARQRSVETVRTQARSLFRKTGARSQLELIRMFGALSIAMPTRQTNAAPPAPDSRRHDLIEVEPGRRLQVDLMGPDDGLPVIMLHGLFSGTGLTADGHAALHRHGLRIIAPWRPRFAESDAADWTFQKTPYAFADDIKTVMDRYGIKRAVLMGRFTGALYAAAAARVLGPAIAGVVVVAGTPPIRSRAQLDVMAPMQRLYAYSARYFPTALPILTRGLLHMIMKGPPGQFFDSLYQKPEEDVETSRDPEVRAILTDGTFKSFGGGSKAYETDVRHTARDWSDYYDGIKQPTLLLHGRLDPVTTIDQVHDIIARFPALKLIEIPDAGQLFLYSRPDFTIGTIAEFARPLLDGRKSSRKRSDGSRNTSGTRKTE
;
A
#
# COMPACT_ATOMS: atom_id res chain seq x y z
N MET A 1 37.97 -32.80 -11.73
CA MET A 1 37.88 -33.57 -10.47
C MET A 1 36.90 -32.82 -9.60
N ASP A 2 35.73 -33.43 -9.45
CA ASP A 2 34.55 -32.89 -8.77
C ASP A 2 34.87 -32.42 -7.35
N SER A 3 34.66 -31.12 -7.10
CA SER A 3 34.43 -30.63 -5.74
C SER A 3 32.95 -30.85 -5.42
N SER A 4 32.61 -32.08 -5.02
CA SER A 4 31.35 -32.37 -4.35
C SER A 4 31.37 -31.70 -2.97
N SER A 5 30.93 -30.43 -2.91
CA SER A 5 30.47 -29.80 -1.67
C SER A 5 29.17 -30.48 -1.29
N GLY A 6 29.26 -31.65 -0.66
CA GLY A 6 28.10 -32.35 -0.13
C GLY A 6 27.50 -31.52 0.98
N ASN A 7 26.29 -30.99 0.75
CA ASN A 7 25.49 -30.34 1.78
C ASN A 7 25.42 -31.25 3.01
N SER A 8 25.51 -30.66 4.20
CA SER A 8 25.33 -31.43 5.43
C SER A 8 23.95 -32.13 5.42
N PRO A 9 23.80 -33.35 5.97
CA PRO A 9 22.52 -34.06 5.98
C PRO A 9 21.36 -33.27 6.61
N GLN A 10 21.69 -32.27 7.43
CA GLN A 10 20.74 -31.39 8.11
C GLN A 10 20.23 -30.24 7.22
N SER A 11 20.97 -29.83 6.17
CA SER A 11 20.60 -28.67 5.34
C SER A 11 19.85 -29.03 4.06
N ALA A 12 19.88 -30.29 3.63
CA ALA A 12 19.18 -30.76 2.43
C ALA A 12 17.66 -30.45 2.42
N PRO A 13 16.89 -30.68 3.51
CA PRO A 13 15.46 -30.38 3.52
C PRO A 13 15.13 -28.89 3.36
N LEU A 14 16.00 -28.01 3.84
CA LEU A 14 15.83 -26.56 3.72
C LEU A 14 16.12 -26.09 2.28
N VAL A 15 17.13 -26.69 1.63
CA VAL A 15 17.44 -26.44 0.21
C VAL A 15 16.29 -26.94 -0.68
N ASP A 16 15.71 -28.09 -0.38
CA ASP A 16 14.58 -28.63 -1.15
C ASP A 16 13.36 -27.70 -1.06
N SER A 17 12.95 -27.26 0.15
CA SER A 17 11.84 -26.30 0.29
C SER A 17 12.13 -24.93 -0.33
N LEU A 18 13.39 -24.49 -0.33
CA LEU A 18 13.80 -23.26 -0.98
C LEU A 18 13.53 -23.28 -2.50
N TYR A 19 13.79 -24.40 -3.16
CA TYR A 19 13.46 -24.56 -4.59
C TYR A 19 11.99 -24.93 -4.80
N GLY A 20 11.35 -25.59 -3.84
CA GLY A 20 9.91 -25.86 -3.82
C GLY A 20 9.05 -24.59 -3.91
N LEU A 21 9.52 -23.46 -3.36
CA LEU A 21 8.89 -22.13 -3.52
C LEU A 21 8.62 -21.75 -4.99
N LEU A 22 9.40 -22.27 -5.93
CA LEU A 22 9.28 -21.95 -7.36
C LEU A 22 8.31 -22.87 -8.11
N THR A 23 7.95 -24.01 -7.52
CA THR A 23 7.29 -25.12 -8.21
C THR A 23 6.03 -25.63 -7.52
N GLU A 24 5.88 -25.38 -6.22
CA GLU A 24 4.79 -25.91 -5.38
C GLU A 24 3.84 -24.80 -4.91
N PRO A 25 2.51 -25.04 -4.87
CA PRO A 25 1.54 -24.06 -4.38
C PRO A 25 1.79 -23.57 -2.95
N ASP A 26 2.22 -24.48 -2.07
CA ASP A 26 2.44 -24.21 -0.64
C ASP A 26 3.93 -24.02 -0.31
N GLY A 27 4.79 -23.84 -1.33
CA GLY A 27 6.24 -23.83 -1.17
C GLY A 27 6.75 -22.72 -0.24
N PHE A 28 6.06 -21.57 -0.19
CA PHE A 28 6.40 -20.48 0.71
C PHE A 28 6.15 -20.83 2.18
N GLU A 29 5.00 -21.43 2.49
CA GLU A 29 4.66 -21.82 3.86
C GLU A 29 5.64 -22.88 4.39
N GLN A 30 6.00 -23.85 3.55
CA GLN A 30 7.01 -24.85 3.87
C GLN A 30 8.40 -24.23 4.14
N LEU A 31 8.82 -23.27 3.30
CA LEU A 31 10.08 -22.55 3.49
C LEU A 31 10.08 -21.79 4.82
N VAL A 32 9.01 -21.06 5.12
CA VAL A 32 8.81 -20.32 6.38
C VAL A 32 8.90 -21.26 7.59
N GLN A 33 8.20 -22.38 7.54
CA GLN A 33 8.18 -23.36 8.62
C GLN A 33 9.58 -23.93 8.87
N ARG A 34 10.23 -24.47 7.84
CA ARG A 34 11.55 -25.10 7.97
C ARG A 34 12.63 -24.12 8.40
N LEU A 35 12.61 -22.91 7.89
CA LEU A 35 13.58 -21.89 8.30
C LEU A 35 13.37 -21.48 9.76
N SER A 36 12.11 -21.38 10.22
CA SER A 36 11.81 -21.13 11.63
C SER A 36 12.26 -22.28 12.55
N GLU A 37 12.09 -23.54 12.14
CA GLU A 37 12.58 -24.71 12.87
C GLU A 37 14.11 -24.73 12.95
N SER A 38 14.80 -24.38 11.85
CA SER A 38 16.25 -24.26 11.81
C SER A 38 16.77 -23.19 12.78
N TYR A 39 16.16 -21.99 12.80
CA TYR A 39 16.53 -20.98 13.80
C TYR A 39 16.29 -21.45 15.21
N SER A 40 15.15 -22.09 15.49
CA SER A 40 14.82 -22.58 16.83
C SER A 40 15.87 -23.60 17.31
N THR A 41 16.26 -24.54 16.45
CA THR A 41 17.27 -25.57 16.75
C THR A 41 18.65 -24.94 17.02
N LEU A 42 19.10 -24.02 16.14
CA LEU A 42 20.39 -23.34 16.31
C LEU A 42 20.43 -22.50 17.59
N LEU A 43 19.32 -21.86 17.93
CA LEU A 43 19.19 -21.01 19.11
C LEU A 43 19.03 -21.81 20.42
N GLU A 44 18.57 -23.07 20.38
CA GLU A 44 18.54 -23.97 21.53
C GLU A 44 19.93 -24.54 21.86
N GLN A 45 20.77 -24.75 20.84
CA GLN A 45 22.14 -25.23 20.99
C GLN A 45 23.07 -24.17 21.59
N GLU A 46 22.74 -22.89 21.40
CA GLU A 46 23.50 -21.75 21.89
C GLU A 46 22.90 -21.17 23.18
N GLN A 47 23.51 -21.50 24.33
CA GLN A 47 23.13 -20.94 25.65
C GLN A 47 23.63 -19.48 25.85
N SER A 48 24.32 -18.91 24.87
CA SER A 48 24.90 -17.57 24.96
C SER A 48 23.89 -16.50 24.57
N ASP A 49 23.67 -15.51 25.44
CA ASP A 49 22.90 -14.30 25.12
C ASP A 49 23.71 -13.28 24.30
N ASN A 50 24.97 -13.59 23.98
CA ASN A 50 25.82 -12.69 23.19
C ASN A 50 25.40 -12.72 21.71
N LEU A 51 24.72 -11.66 21.28
CA LEU A 51 24.23 -11.48 19.92
C LEU A 51 25.32 -11.59 18.84
N ALA A 52 26.55 -11.19 19.13
CA ALA A 52 27.65 -11.28 18.16
C ALA A 52 28.11 -12.72 17.96
N LEU A 53 28.19 -13.50 19.05
CA LEU A 53 28.49 -14.93 18.99
C LEU A 53 27.36 -15.71 18.31
N LEU A 54 26.11 -15.43 18.67
CA LEU A 54 24.93 -16.01 18.01
C LEU A 54 24.94 -15.73 16.51
N GLN A 55 25.24 -14.49 16.10
CA GLN A 55 25.34 -14.14 14.70
C GLN A 55 26.44 -14.94 14.00
N GLN A 56 27.64 -15.00 14.59
CA GLN A 56 28.76 -15.76 14.01
C GLN A 56 28.43 -17.25 13.85
N ASN A 57 27.80 -17.86 14.86
CA ASN A 57 27.49 -19.29 14.87
C ASN A 57 26.33 -19.63 13.93
N ILE A 58 25.27 -18.82 13.88
CA ILE A 58 24.15 -19.03 12.94
C ILE A 58 24.62 -18.81 11.51
N SER A 59 25.36 -17.74 11.22
CA SER A 59 25.89 -17.51 9.88
C SER A 59 26.83 -18.63 9.44
N GLY A 60 27.73 -19.09 10.32
CA GLY A 60 28.64 -20.21 10.02
C GLY A 60 27.92 -21.53 9.75
N ASN A 61 26.85 -21.85 10.49
CA ASN A 61 26.08 -23.08 10.25
C ASN A 61 25.25 -23.05 8.95
N LEU A 62 24.98 -21.87 8.40
CA LEU A 62 24.19 -21.68 7.19
C LEU A 62 25.04 -21.27 5.97
N GLU A 63 26.36 -21.12 6.14
CA GLU A 63 27.30 -20.67 5.10
C GLU A 63 27.24 -21.57 3.86
N ASP A 64 27.22 -22.89 4.06
CA ASP A 64 27.15 -23.89 3.00
C ASP A 64 25.91 -23.76 2.11
N ILE A 65 24.83 -23.13 2.60
CA ILE A 65 23.58 -22.96 1.85
C ILE A 65 23.29 -21.51 1.43
N GLU A 66 24.12 -20.53 1.80
CA GLU A 66 23.94 -19.13 1.39
C GLU A 66 23.81 -18.97 -0.12
N HIS A 67 24.67 -19.66 -0.87
CA HIS A 67 24.66 -19.63 -2.32
C HIS A 67 23.36 -20.17 -2.93
N HIS A 68 22.67 -21.09 -2.24
CA HIS A 68 21.35 -21.59 -2.64
C HIS A 68 20.28 -20.51 -2.49
N PHE A 69 20.26 -19.78 -1.38
CA PHE A 69 19.33 -18.66 -1.14
C PHE A 69 19.47 -17.56 -2.19
N ASP A 70 20.70 -17.16 -2.46
CA ASP A 70 21.04 -16.19 -3.51
C ASP A 70 20.59 -16.65 -4.90
N ARG A 71 20.83 -17.92 -5.23
CA ARG A 71 20.43 -18.51 -6.51
C ARG A 71 18.91 -18.59 -6.63
N ALA A 72 18.22 -18.99 -5.57
CA ALA A 72 16.77 -19.07 -5.52
C ALA A 72 16.12 -17.70 -5.71
N ALA A 73 16.63 -16.65 -5.04
CA ALA A 73 16.14 -15.27 -5.24
C ALA A 73 16.30 -14.80 -6.69
N ARG A 74 17.45 -15.02 -7.32
CA ARG A 74 17.68 -14.68 -8.73
C ARG A 74 16.83 -15.52 -9.70
N LEU A 75 16.57 -16.78 -9.37
CA LEU A 75 15.70 -17.64 -10.19
C LEU A 75 14.23 -17.23 -10.05
N PHE A 76 13.80 -16.89 -8.84
CA PHE A 76 12.49 -16.33 -8.55
C PHE A 76 12.25 -15.05 -9.35
N ASP A 77 13.23 -14.15 -9.38
CA ASP A 77 13.14 -12.92 -10.18
C ASP A 77 13.05 -13.22 -11.66
N ARG A 78 13.80 -14.17 -12.21
CA ARG A 78 13.70 -14.51 -13.64
C ARG A 78 12.37 -15.13 -14.01
N ILE A 79 11.90 -16.10 -13.22
CA ILE A 79 10.59 -16.75 -13.43
C ILE A 79 9.50 -15.69 -13.35
N ASN A 80 9.55 -14.81 -12.35
CA ASN A 80 8.54 -13.78 -12.17
C ASN A 80 8.67 -12.61 -13.16
N HIS A 81 9.87 -12.17 -13.56
CA HIS A 81 10.04 -11.18 -14.64
C HIS A 81 9.56 -11.75 -15.98
N GLU A 82 9.79 -13.02 -16.29
CA GLU A 82 9.18 -13.68 -17.45
C GLU A 82 7.64 -13.82 -17.33
N ILE A 83 7.10 -13.73 -16.11
CA ILE A 83 5.66 -13.70 -15.83
C ILE A 83 5.11 -12.26 -15.85
N TYR A 84 5.86 -11.25 -15.42
CA TYR A 84 5.43 -9.85 -15.26
C TYR A 84 5.80 -8.94 -16.44
N ASP A 85 6.97 -9.09 -17.08
CA ASP A 85 7.37 -8.30 -18.25
C ASP A 85 6.84 -8.88 -19.58
N ASN A 86 6.76 -10.21 -19.71
CA ASN A 86 6.12 -10.83 -20.88
C ASN A 86 4.58 -10.88 -20.77
N ALA A 87 4.00 -10.30 -19.72
CA ALA A 87 2.54 -10.29 -19.54
C ALA A 87 1.83 -9.26 -20.42
N GLY A 88 2.51 -8.30 -21.07
CA GLY A 88 1.91 -7.39 -22.07
C GLY A 88 0.80 -6.43 -21.58
N GLY A 89 0.10 -6.72 -20.48
CA GLY A 89 -0.96 -5.89 -19.92
C GLY A 89 -0.43 -4.82 -18.98
N SER A 90 -1.08 -3.66 -18.99
CA SER A 90 -0.80 -2.55 -18.07
C SER A 90 -1.39 -2.81 -16.67
N SER A 91 -0.97 -2.04 -15.66
CA SER A 91 -1.63 -2.03 -14.35
C SER A 91 -3.13 -1.71 -14.41
N ASP A 92 -3.53 -0.95 -15.44
CA ASP A 92 -4.92 -0.55 -15.65
C ASP A 92 -5.74 -1.72 -16.20
N ASP A 93 -5.12 -2.61 -16.99
CA ASP A 93 -5.75 -3.81 -17.53
C ASP A 93 -6.06 -4.83 -16.45
N GLU A 94 -5.17 -5.00 -15.46
CA GLU A 94 -5.38 -5.96 -14.36
C GLU A 94 -6.51 -5.52 -13.42
N ASN A 95 -6.67 -4.20 -13.26
CA ASN A 95 -7.71 -3.61 -12.42
C ASN A 95 -9.03 -3.34 -13.17
N ALA A 96 -9.09 -3.62 -14.48
CA ALA A 96 -10.31 -3.41 -15.24
C ALA A 96 -11.45 -4.28 -14.68
N PRO A 97 -12.66 -3.71 -14.44
CA PRO A 97 -13.78 -4.42 -13.81
C PRO A 97 -14.45 -5.46 -14.73
N TYR A 98 -13.96 -5.59 -15.96
CA TYR A 98 -14.41 -6.51 -16.98
C TYR A 98 -13.23 -7.33 -17.52
N PRO A 99 -13.49 -8.46 -18.20
CA PRO A 99 -12.46 -9.28 -18.84
C PRO A 99 -11.65 -8.49 -19.88
N VAL A 100 -10.33 -8.57 -19.75
CA VAL A 100 -9.35 -8.05 -20.72
C VAL A 100 -8.32 -9.13 -20.99
N MET A 101 -8.01 -9.34 -22.26
CA MET A 101 -7.00 -10.27 -22.75
C MET A 101 -6.17 -9.63 -23.85
N LEU A 102 -4.89 -10.00 -23.92
CA LEU A 102 -4.03 -9.75 -25.08
C LEU A 102 -3.73 -11.07 -25.76
N ILE A 103 -3.77 -11.08 -27.09
CA ILE A 103 -3.67 -12.28 -27.91
C ILE A 103 -2.64 -12.01 -29.02
N ASN A 104 -1.73 -12.95 -29.26
CA ASN A 104 -0.80 -12.84 -30.37
C ASN A 104 -1.44 -13.25 -31.71
N ALA A 105 -0.74 -13.01 -32.82
CA ALA A 105 -1.22 -13.37 -34.17
C ALA A 105 -1.51 -14.88 -34.36
N ARG A 106 -1.02 -15.75 -33.47
CA ARG A 106 -1.30 -17.21 -33.47
C ARG A 106 -2.58 -17.58 -32.73
N GLY A 107 -3.28 -16.61 -32.14
CA GLY A 107 -4.49 -16.86 -31.36
C GLY A 107 -4.20 -17.44 -29.97
N ILE A 108 -3.02 -17.19 -29.42
CA ILE A 108 -2.64 -17.57 -28.05
C ILE A 108 -2.74 -16.35 -27.15
N ILE A 109 -3.38 -16.52 -26.00
CA ILE A 109 -3.52 -15.50 -24.97
C ILE A 109 -2.16 -15.27 -24.31
N THR A 110 -1.62 -14.06 -24.48
CA THR A 110 -0.36 -13.61 -23.86
C THR A 110 -0.61 -12.91 -22.52
N TYR A 111 -1.80 -12.36 -22.34
CA TYR A 111 -2.28 -11.71 -21.12
C TYR A 111 -3.74 -12.03 -20.88
N ALA A 112 -4.13 -12.26 -19.63
CA ALA A 112 -5.52 -12.25 -19.19
C ALA A 112 -5.56 -11.52 -17.85
N ASN A 113 -6.54 -10.66 -17.62
CA ASN A 113 -6.75 -10.07 -16.29
C ASN A 113 -7.55 -11.01 -15.38
N ARG A 114 -7.72 -10.63 -14.11
CA ARG A 114 -8.47 -11.45 -13.13
C ARG A 114 -9.87 -11.83 -13.63
N ASN A 115 -10.62 -10.89 -14.21
CA ASN A 115 -11.99 -11.11 -14.66
C ASN A 115 -12.08 -12.07 -15.85
N ALA A 116 -11.10 -12.06 -16.75
CA ALA A 116 -11.00 -13.05 -17.83
C ALA A 116 -10.76 -14.47 -17.27
N ARG A 117 -9.85 -14.60 -16.30
CA ARG A 117 -9.54 -15.89 -15.66
C ARG A 117 -10.74 -16.44 -14.87
N THR A 118 -11.36 -15.62 -14.03
CA THR A 118 -12.44 -16.10 -13.15
C THR A 118 -13.79 -16.21 -13.84
N GLY A 119 -14.10 -15.32 -14.79
CA GLY A 119 -15.40 -15.30 -15.47
C GLY A 119 -15.47 -16.24 -16.68
N TYR A 120 -14.36 -16.41 -17.40
CA TYR A 120 -14.35 -17.18 -18.64
C TYR A 120 -13.41 -18.40 -18.59
N GLY A 121 -12.67 -18.59 -17.50
CA GLY A 121 -11.74 -19.71 -17.35
C GLY A 121 -10.56 -19.66 -18.31
N LEU A 122 -10.25 -18.48 -18.85
CA LEU A 122 -9.19 -18.27 -19.84
C LEU A 122 -7.99 -17.62 -19.19
N ASP A 123 -6.83 -18.24 -19.33
CA ASP A 123 -5.56 -17.74 -18.81
C ASP A 123 -4.49 -17.66 -19.91
N ARG A 124 -3.35 -17.09 -19.56
CA ARG A 124 -2.17 -17.02 -20.42
C ARG A 124 -1.76 -18.42 -20.88
N GLY A 125 -1.52 -18.55 -22.18
CA GLY A 125 -1.17 -19.80 -22.84
C GLY A 125 -2.36 -20.52 -23.48
N ASP A 126 -3.59 -20.16 -23.10
CA ASP A 126 -4.79 -20.73 -23.72
C ASP A 126 -4.99 -20.20 -25.14
N SER A 127 -5.66 -21.00 -25.96
CA SER A 127 -6.08 -20.57 -27.29
C SER A 127 -7.38 -19.79 -27.22
N ILE A 128 -7.47 -18.70 -27.99
CA ILE A 128 -8.71 -17.95 -28.19
C ILE A 128 -9.86 -18.81 -28.73
N SER A 129 -9.55 -19.96 -29.33
CA SER A 129 -10.53 -20.95 -29.79
C SER A 129 -11.36 -21.55 -28.66
N ALA A 130 -10.90 -21.41 -27.41
CA ALA A 130 -11.65 -21.81 -26.21
C ALA A 130 -12.77 -20.82 -25.84
N LEU A 131 -12.83 -19.64 -26.49
CA LEU A 131 -13.97 -18.75 -26.31
C LEU A 131 -15.25 -19.43 -26.80
N PRO A 132 -16.32 -19.40 -25.99
CA PRO A 132 -17.63 -19.89 -26.39
C PRO A 132 -18.27 -18.90 -27.38
N VAL A 133 -17.90 -19.03 -28.65
CA VAL A 133 -18.40 -18.27 -29.80
C VAL A 133 -18.92 -19.23 -30.87
N ASP A 134 -19.81 -18.77 -31.74
CA ASP A 134 -20.26 -19.60 -32.87
C ASP A 134 -19.15 -19.82 -33.91
N ALA A 135 -19.29 -20.88 -34.72
CA ALA A 135 -18.28 -21.25 -35.72
C ALA A 135 -18.04 -20.18 -36.80
N GLY A 136 -19.01 -19.29 -37.05
CA GLY A 136 -18.86 -18.14 -37.94
C GLY A 136 -17.95 -17.07 -37.35
N MET A 137 -18.14 -16.77 -36.07
CA MET A 137 -17.33 -15.79 -35.33
C MET A 137 -15.92 -16.29 -35.04
N ALA A 138 -15.74 -17.58 -34.73
CA ALA A 138 -14.41 -18.18 -34.62
C ALA A 138 -13.57 -17.94 -35.89
N ARG A 139 -14.15 -18.15 -37.07
CA ARG A 139 -13.50 -17.85 -38.36
C ARG A 139 -13.22 -16.36 -38.55
N SER A 140 -14.10 -15.48 -38.07
CA SER A 140 -13.89 -14.03 -38.13
C SER A 140 -12.75 -13.57 -37.23
N ILE A 141 -12.64 -14.15 -36.03
CA ILE A 141 -11.53 -13.90 -35.08
C ILE A 141 -10.21 -14.31 -35.72
N GLU A 142 -10.12 -15.54 -36.24
CA GLU A 142 -8.92 -16.03 -36.92
C GLU A 142 -8.53 -15.15 -38.12
N ALA A 143 -9.51 -14.73 -38.93
CA ALA A 143 -9.26 -13.86 -40.07
C ALA A 143 -8.75 -12.47 -39.67
N SER A 144 -9.24 -11.94 -38.54
CA SER A 144 -8.77 -10.65 -38.02
C SER A 144 -7.39 -10.76 -37.38
N LEU A 145 -7.12 -11.79 -36.58
CA LEU A 145 -5.78 -12.01 -36.00
C LEU A 145 -4.68 -12.17 -37.07
N ARG A 146 -5.00 -12.78 -38.22
CA ARG A 146 -4.08 -12.90 -39.37
C ARG A 146 -3.75 -11.58 -40.06
N ARG A 147 -4.54 -10.52 -39.85
CA ARG A 147 -4.36 -9.20 -40.49
C ARG A 147 -3.56 -8.21 -39.65
N ILE A 148 -3.34 -8.51 -38.37
CA ILE A 148 -2.61 -7.63 -37.46
C ILE A 148 -1.11 -7.71 -37.79
N ASP A 149 -0.62 -6.81 -38.66
CA ASP A 149 0.78 -6.76 -39.11
C ASP A 149 1.69 -5.85 -38.26
N GLY A 150 1.17 -5.32 -37.15
CA GLY A 150 1.91 -4.40 -36.28
C GLY A 150 2.07 -2.99 -36.85
N SER A 151 1.43 -2.66 -37.97
CA SER A 151 1.37 -1.28 -38.46
C SER A 151 0.39 -0.45 -37.60
N PRO A 152 0.75 0.80 -37.24
CA PRO A 152 -0.05 1.67 -36.39
C PRO A 152 -1.31 2.26 -37.08
N ARG A 153 -1.84 1.61 -38.13
CA ARG A 153 -2.96 2.08 -38.95
C ARG A 153 -3.98 1.01 -39.34
N ASP A 154 -3.94 -0.19 -38.77
CA ASP A 154 -5.01 -1.15 -38.99
C ASP A 154 -6.21 -0.81 -38.08
N ASP A 155 -7.25 -0.15 -38.61
CA ASP A 155 -8.49 0.19 -37.91
C ASP A 155 -9.43 -1.04 -37.74
N SER A 156 -8.84 -2.25 -37.64
CA SER A 156 -9.60 -3.50 -37.64
C SER A 156 -10.29 -3.74 -36.29
N PHE A 157 -11.51 -3.21 -36.17
CA PHE A 157 -12.37 -3.34 -35.00
C PHE A 157 -13.44 -4.42 -35.23
N VAL A 158 -13.41 -5.50 -34.44
CA VAL A 158 -14.43 -6.56 -34.52
C VAL A 158 -15.23 -6.63 -33.22
N VAL A 159 -16.55 -6.55 -33.33
CA VAL A 159 -17.45 -6.81 -32.20
C VAL A 159 -17.87 -8.28 -32.23
N LEU A 160 -17.60 -8.98 -31.13
CA LEU A 160 -17.76 -10.41 -30.98
C LEU A 160 -18.79 -10.71 -29.88
N PRO A 161 -19.86 -11.44 -30.16
CA PRO A 161 -20.71 -11.97 -29.11
C PRO A 161 -20.06 -13.20 -28.46
N VAL A 162 -19.80 -13.13 -27.15
CA VAL A 162 -19.23 -14.23 -26.36
C VAL A 162 -20.27 -14.66 -25.34
N TYR A 163 -20.54 -15.97 -25.27
CA TYR A 163 -21.44 -16.53 -24.27
C TYR A 163 -20.70 -16.71 -22.95
N HIS A 164 -21.32 -16.40 -21.81
CA HIS A 164 -20.72 -16.74 -20.53
C HIS A 164 -20.86 -18.26 -20.28
N PRO A 165 -19.81 -18.98 -19.87
CA PRO A 165 -19.83 -20.44 -19.77
C PRO A 165 -20.89 -20.98 -18.80
N GLU A 166 -21.15 -20.26 -17.70
CA GLU A 166 -22.04 -20.74 -16.63
C GLU A 166 -23.47 -20.18 -16.69
N THR A 167 -23.66 -18.98 -17.21
CA THR A 167 -24.94 -18.26 -17.16
C THR A 167 -25.64 -18.23 -18.52
N GLU A 168 -24.97 -18.69 -19.58
CA GLU A 168 -25.40 -18.61 -20.99
C GLU A 168 -25.77 -17.19 -21.47
N THR A 169 -25.44 -16.15 -20.68
CA THR A 169 -25.69 -14.77 -21.06
C THR A 169 -24.70 -14.33 -22.12
N ARG A 170 -25.18 -13.59 -23.12
CA ARG A 170 -24.37 -13.09 -24.23
C ARG A 170 -23.82 -11.70 -23.92
N SER A 171 -22.50 -11.59 -23.86
CA SER A 171 -21.77 -10.32 -23.73
C SER A 171 -21.14 -9.93 -25.06
N LEU A 172 -20.97 -8.64 -25.30
CA LEU A 172 -20.22 -8.14 -26.46
C LEU A 172 -18.77 -7.93 -26.07
N PHE A 173 -17.86 -8.34 -26.93
CA PHE A 173 -16.43 -8.13 -26.81
C PHE A 173 -15.93 -7.37 -28.03
N THR A 174 -14.81 -6.68 -27.90
CA THR A 174 -14.09 -6.06 -29.01
C THR A 174 -12.73 -6.66 -29.15
N LEU A 175 -12.37 -7.04 -30.37
CA LEU A 175 -11.02 -7.35 -30.79
C LEU A 175 -10.47 -6.16 -31.57
N SER A 176 -9.37 -5.57 -31.09
CA SER A 176 -8.67 -4.45 -31.73
C SER A 176 -7.15 -4.66 -31.70
N PRO A 177 -6.38 -4.12 -32.64
CA PRO A 177 -4.92 -4.16 -32.59
C PRO A 177 -4.36 -3.45 -31.34
N GLU A 178 -3.31 -4.00 -30.75
CA GLU A 178 -2.59 -3.43 -29.61
C GLU A 178 -1.08 -3.40 -29.93
N PRO A 179 -0.36 -2.28 -29.69
CA PRO A 179 1.10 -2.25 -29.84
C PRO A 179 1.75 -3.20 -28.82
N GLY A 180 2.44 -4.24 -29.29
CA GLY A 180 3.15 -5.16 -28.40
C GLY A 180 4.48 -4.60 -27.88
N ASN A 181 4.88 -5.02 -26.69
CA ASN A 181 6.22 -4.76 -26.15
C ASN A 181 7.24 -5.68 -26.88
N GLY A 182 8.08 -5.10 -27.74
CA GLY A 182 9.19 -5.84 -28.36
C GLY A 182 8.98 -6.36 -29.79
N ASN A 183 8.19 -5.66 -30.62
CA ASN A 183 8.04 -5.90 -32.07
C ASN A 183 7.12 -7.09 -32.46
N GLU A 184 6.41 -7.72 -31.53
CA GLU A 184 5.36 -8.72 -31.86
C GLU A 184 3.96 -8.05 -31.89
N PRO A 185 3.19 -8.19 -32.98
CA PRO A 185 1.83 -7.65 -33.05
C PRO A 185 0.88 -8.39 -32.11
N LEU A 186 0.13 -7.63 -31.29
CA LEU A 186 -0.89 -8.14 -30.39
C LEU A 186 -2.28 -7.64 -30.78
N ALA A 187 -3.29 -8.37 -30.30
CA ALA A 187 -4.69 -8.00 -30.36
C ALA A 187 -5.23 -7.90 -28.94
N ARG A 188 -5.91 -6.81 -28.63
CA ARG A 188 -6.67 -6.63 -27.38
C ARG A 188 -8.08 -7.17 -27.58
N LEU A 189 -8.46 -8.09 -26.71
CA LEU A 189 -9.83 -8.57 -26.57
C LEU A 189 -10.39 -8.11 -25.23
N GLN A 190 -11.43 -7.30 -25.24
CA GLN A 190 -12.05 -6.77 -24.02
C GLN A 190 -13.57 -6.80 -24.10
N GLN A 191 -14.25 -6.99 -22.98
CA GLN A 191 -15.71 -6.91 -22.95
C GLN A 191 -16.18 -5.45 -23.08
N LEU A 192 -17.19 -5.22 -23.92
CA LEU A 192 -17.91 -3.96 -23.98
C LEU A 192 -18.97 -3.93 -22.87
N GLU A 193 -18.82 -2.98 -21.96
CA GLU A 193 -19.86 -2.63 -21.02
C GLU A 193 -20.37 -1.22 -21.27
N PHE A 194 -21.70 -1.08 -21.33
CA PHE A 194 -22.36 0.21 -21.20
C PHE A 194 -22.84 0.34 -19.76
N GLY A 195 -22.05 1.02 -18.94
CA GLY A 195 -22.24 1.12 -17.49
C GLY A 195 -22.31 2.56 -16.99
N TRP A 196 -22.53 2.71 -15.68
CA TRP A 196 -22.56 4.01 -15.04
C TRP A 196 -21.19 4.71 -15.08
N ASN A 197 -21.10 5.79 -15.85
CA ASN A 197 -19.98 6.73 -15.76
C ASN A 197 -20.23 7.75 -14.63
N GLY A 198 -19.32 7.81 -13.66
CA GLY A 198 -19.41 8.68 -12.49
C GLY A 198 -19.47 10.17 -12.83
N GLU A 199 -18.62 10.65 -13.74
CA GLU A 199 -18.54 12.07 -14.14
C GLU A 199 -19.80 12.51 -14.89
N VAL A 200 -20.24 11.70 -15.85
CA VAL A 200 -21.49 11.94 -16.60
C VAL A 200 -22.68 11.90 -15.64
N GLY A 201 -22.67 10.94 -14.71
CA GLY A 201 -23.63 10.81 -13.64
C GLY A 201 -23.74 12.09 -12.80
N THR A 202 -22.64 12.55 -12.22
CA THR A 202 -22.58 13.79 -11.43
C THR A 202 -23.05 14.99 -12.25
N THR A 203 -22.59 15.12 -13.48
CA THR A 203 -22.96 16.23 -14.38
C THR A 203 -24.48 16.28 -14.61
N ILE A 204 -25.12 15.14 -14.91
CA ILE A 204 -26.58 15.06 -15.09
C ILE A 204 -27.28 15.36 -13.76
N CYS A 205 -26.78 14.82 -12.66
CA CYS A 205 -27.40 15.00 -11.35
C CYS A 205 -27.41 16.47 -10.91
N GLU A 206 -26.30 17.18 -11.11
CA GLU A 206 -26.17 18.60 -10.81
C GLU A 206 -26.99 19.47 -11.78
N SER A 207 -26.86 19.22 -13.08
CA SER A 207 -27.53 20.02 -14.12
C SER A 207 -29.06 19.97 -14.03
N PHE A 208 -29.63 18.86 -13.58
CA PHE A 208 -31.07 18.67 -13.45
C PHE A 208 -31.57 18.67 -11.99
N GLY A 209 -30.70 18.92 -11.00
CA GLY A 209 -31.08 18.97 -9.58
C GLY A 209 -31.73 17.68 -9.08
N LEU A 210 -31.10 16.53 -9.37
CA LEU A 210 -31.64 15.21 -9.02
C LEU A 210 -31.40 14.88 -7.54
N THR A 211 -32.42 14.37 -6.87
CA THR A 211 -32.35 13.86 -5.50
C THR A 211 -31.67 12.49 -5.45
N ALA A 212 -31.07 12.09 -4.32
CA ALA A 212 -30.40 10.79 -4.17
C ALA A 212 -31.24 9.60 -4.69
N ALA A 213 -32.55 9.60 -4.41
CA ALA A 213 -33.47 8.57 -4.90
C ALA A 213 -33.67 8.59 -6.44
N GLU A 214 -33.59 9.75 -7.08
CA GLU A 214 -33.66 9.90 -8.54
C GLU A 214 -32.32 9.54 -9.21
N GLN A 215 -31.19 9.85 -8.57
CA GLN A 215 -29.84 9.49 -9.06
C GLN A 215 -29.67 7.97 -9.13
N GLU A 216 -30.05 7.28 -8.06
CA GLU A 216 -30.00 5.82 -8.02
C GLU A 216 -30.98 5.16 -9.02
N ILE A 217 -32.13 5.79 -9.34
CA ILE A 217 -33.03 5.31 -10.41
C ILE A 217 -32.40 5.53 -11.77
N LEU A 218 -31.77 6.68 -12.01
CA LEU A 218 -31.03 6.95 -13.23
C LEU A 218 -29.91 5.92 -13.43
N ARG A 219 -29.15 5.61 -12.37
CA ARG A 219 -28.12 4.56 -12.38
C ARG A 219 -28.70 3.19 -12.73
N ALA A 220 -29.79 2.79 -12.08
CA ALA A 220 -30.45 1.53 -12.40
C ALA A 220 -30.92 1.44 -13.86
N ILE A 221 -31.42 2.54 -14.44
CA ILE A 221 -31.82 2.61 -15.85
C ILE A 221 -30.61 2.46 -16.77
N VAL A 222 -29.49 3.12 -16.48
CA VAL A 222 -28.25 3.05 -17.29
C VAL A 222 -27.61 1.67 -17.21
N GLU A 223 -27.63 1.05 -16.04
CA GLU A 223 -27.12 -0.32 -15.80
C GLU A 223 -28.08 -1.43 -16.30
N GLY A 224 -29.23 -1.06 -16.87
CA GLY A 224 -30.20 -2.01 -17.41
C GLY A 224 -30.97 -2.83 -16.36
N ARG A 225 -30.96 -2.41 -15.09
CA ARG A 225 -31.69 -3.07 -14.00
C ARG A 225 -33.19 -2.80 -14.08
N SER A 226 -34.02 -3.79 -13.76
CA SER A 226 -35.47 -3.58 -13.74
C SER A 226 -35.92 -2.76 -12.52
N PHE A 227 -37.05 -2.08 -12.63
CA PHE A 227 -37.64 -1.40 -11.48
C PHE A 227 -38.11 -2.36 -10.37
N ALA A 228 -38.35 -3.63 -10.70
CA ALA A 228 -38.64 -4.66 -9.70
C ALA A 228 -37.39 -4.98 -8.87
N ASP A 229 -36.24 -5.13 -9.53
CA ASP A 229 -34.96 -5.40 -8.85
C ASP A 229 -34.54 -4.22 -7.99
N LEU A 230 -34.75 -2.99 -8.47
CA LEU A 230 -34.47 -1.79 -7.69
C LEU A 230 -35.41 -1.65 -6.49
N ALA A 231 -36.68 -2.01 -6.64
CA ALA A 231 -37.66 -1.99 -5.55
C ALA A 231 -37.31 -3.01 -4.45
N ASN A 232 -36.94 -4.23 -4.84
CA ASN A 232 -36.48 -5.29 -3.94
C ASN A 232 -35.21 -4.86 -3.19
N ALA A 233 -34.22 -4.31 -3.89
CA ALA A 233 -32.97 -3.82 -3.28
C ALA A 233 -33.21 -2.70 -2.26
N ARG A 234 -34.24 -1.86 -2.47
CA ARG A 234 -34.59 -0.76 -1.56
C ARG A 234 -35.58 -1.14 -0.46
N GLN A 235 -36.08 -2.37 -0.44
CA GLN A 235 -37.21 -2.78 0.40
C GLN A 235 -38.41 -1.81 0.27
N ARG A 236 -38.73 -1.40 -0.96
CA ARG A 236 -39.86 -0.50 -1.28
C ARG A 236 -40.77 -1.13 -2.31
N SER A 237 -41.98 -0.58 -2.47
CA SER A 237 -42.89 -1.04 -3.52
C SER A 237 -42.42 -0.58 -4.90
N VAL A 238 -42.68 -1.40 -5.92
CA VAL A 238 -42.42 -1.06 -7.33
C VAL A 238 -43.14 0.24 -7.73
N GLU A 239 -44.30 0.52 -7.13
CA GLU A 239 -45.08 1.74 -7.42
C GLU A 239 -44.40 3.00 -6.85
N THR A 240 -43.70 2.91 -5.71
CA THR A 240 -42.86 4.00 -5.19
C THR A 240 -41.68 4.29 -6.13
N VAL A 241 -41.01 3.25 -6.63
CA VAL A 241 -39.91 3.39 -7.61
C VAL A 241 -40.42 4.01 -8.91
N ARG A 242 -41.58 3.58 -9.41
CA ARG A 242 -42.24 4.17 -10.60
C ARG A 242 -42.61 5.64 -10.39
N THR A 243 -43.07 6.00 -9.21
CA THR A 243 -43.41 7.40 -8.87
C THR A 243 -42.16 8.29 -8.87
N GLN A 244 -41.06 7.80 -8.31
CA GLN A 244 -39.77 8.50 -8.33
C GLN A 244 -39.17 8.56 -9.75
N ALA A 245 -39.34 7.51 -10.57
CA ALA A 245 -38.94 7.53 -11.97
C ALA A 245 -39.73 8.57 -12.80
N ARG A 246 -41.03 8.76 -12.53
CA ARG A 246 -41.83 9.84 -13.14
C ARG A 246 -41.30 11.23 -12.76
N SER A 247 -40.84 11.40 -11.52
CA SER A 247 -40.21 12.65 -11.08
C SER A 247 -38.89 12.89 -11.82
N LEU A 248 -38.05 11.86 -11.95
CA LEU A 248 -36.82 11.89 -12.73
C LEU A 248 -37.08 12.31 -14.19
N PHE A 249 -38.02 11.65 -14.88
CA PHE A 249 -38.39 11.99 -16.27
C PHE A 249 -38.86 13.44 -16.42
N ARG A 250 -39.65 13.93 -15.47
CA ARG A 250 -40.11 15.32 -15.47
C ARG A 250 -38.95 16.31 -15.29
N LYS A 251 -38.00 16.02 -14.39
CA LYS A 251 -36.84 16.90 -14.13
C LYS A 251 -35.86 16.94 -15.29
N THR A 252 -35.63 15.81 -15.94
CA THR A 252 -34.70 15.70 -17.07
C THR A 252 -35.35 16.06 -18.41
N GLY A 253 -36.67 16.21 -18.45
CA GLY A 253 -37.43 16.42 -19.69
C GLY A 253 -37.54 15.17 -20.58
N ALA A 254 -37.03 14.02 -20.13
CA ALA A 254 -37.06 12.78 -20.88
C ALA A 254 -38.47 12.19 -20.91
N ARG A 255 -38.93 11.79 -22.09
CA ARG A 255 -40.24 11.17 -22.32
C ARG A 255 -40.23 9.66 -22.11
N SER A 256 -39.05 9.06 -21.97
CA SER A 256 -38.88 7.62 -21.78
C SER A 256 -37.52 7.29 -21.15
N GLN A 257 -37.38 6.05 -20.65
CA GLN A 257 -36.10 5.48 -20.23
C GLN A 257 -35.05 5.52 -21.36
N LEU A 258 -35.48 5.22 -22.60
CA LEU A 258 -34.59 5.24 -23.76
C LEU A 258 -33.99 6.62 -24.02
N GLU A 259 -34.75 7.69 -23.79
CA GLU A 259 -34.26 9.06 -23.97
C GLU A 259 -33.25 9.45 -22.88
N LEU A 260 -33.43 8.99 -21.64
CA LEU A 260 -32.43 9.12 -20.58
C LEU A 260 -31.13 8.37 -20.93
N ILE A 261 -31.25 7.13 -21.42
CA ILE A 261 -30.08 6.32 -21.83
C ILE A 261 -29.35 7.00 -22.99
N ARG A 262 -30.08 7.52 -23.99
CA ARG A 262 -29.48 8.26 -25.11
C ARG A 262 -28.79 9.54 -24.66
N MET A 263 -29.40 10.28 -23.74
CA MET A 263 -28.80 11.49 -23.17
C MET A 263 -27.52 11.16 -22.39
N PHE A 264 -27.56 10.12 -21.55
CA PHE A 264 -26.39 9.63 -20.82
C PHE A 264 -25.28 9.16 -21.77
N GLY A 265 -25.62 8.37 -22.79
CA GLY A 265 -24.68 7.89 -23.79
C GLY A 265 -24.08 9.02 -24.63
N ALA A 266 -24.87 10.01 -25.06
CA ALA A 266 -24.38 11.16 -25.81
C ALA A 266 -23.41 12.02 -24.98
N LEU A 267 -23.69 12.21 -23.69
CA LEU A 267 -22.78 12.88 -22.77
C LEU A 267 -21.51 12.06 -22.52
N SER A 268 -21.61 10.74 -22.43
CA SER A 268 -20.46 9.84 -22.31
C SER A 268 -19.53 9.87 -23.53
N ILE A 269 -20.08 10.19 -24.72
CA ILE A 269 -19.29 10.37 -25.96
C ILE A 269 -18.71 11.79 -26.04
N ALA A 270 -19.51 12.82 -25.70
CA ALA A 270 -19.12 14.24 -25.81
C ALA A 270 -18.16 14.69 -24.70
N MET A 271 -18.17 13.98 -23.56
CA MET A 271 -17.19 14.07 -22.50
C MET A 271 -16.32 12.81 -22.56
N PRO A 272 -15.39 12.70 -23.52
CA PRO A 272 -14.45 11.60 -23.52
C PRO A 272 -13.63 11.71 -22.24
N THR A 273 -13.99 10.89 -21.26
CA THR A 273 -13.19 10.66 -20.06
C THR A 273 -11.77 10.36 -20.50
N ARG A 274 -10.78 11.09 -19.97
CA ARG A 274 -9.48 10.45 -19.71
C ARG A 274 -9.85 9.24 -18.87
N GLN A 275 -9.75 8.04 -19.45
CA GLN A 275 -10.11 6.80 -18.75
C GLN A 275 -9.41 6.78 -17.40
N THR A 276 -10.17 7.10 -16.37
CA THR A 276 -9.83 6.83 -14.98
C THR A 276 -11.00 5.98 -14.52
N ASN A 277 -10.83 4.67 -14.68
CA ASN A 277 -11.74 3.67 -14.14
C ASN A 277 -11.63 3.72 -12.62
N ALA A 278 -12.39 4.62 -12.00
CA ALA A 278 -12.50 4.66 -10.56
C ALA A 278 -13.42 3.50 -10.12
N ALA A 279 -12.80 2.48 -9.52
CA ALA A 279 -13.31 1.84 -8.30
C ALA A 279 -13.93 2.91 -7.36
N PRO A 280 -14.78 2.57 -6.36
CA PRO A 280 -15.08 3.53 -5.29
C PRO A 280 -13.76 4.18 -4.90
N PRO A 281 -13.67 5.53 -4.92
CA PRO A 281 -12.38 6.20 -4.99
C PRO A 281 -11.47 5.54 -3.97
N ALA A 282 -10.36 4.96 -4.46
CA ALA A 282 -9.23 4.83 -3.57
C ALA A 282 -9.08 6.20 -2.89
N PRO A 283 -8.75 6.27 -1.60
CA PRO A 283 -8.51 7.54 -0.91
C PRO A 283 -7.25 8.21 -1.49
N ASP A 284 -7.37 8.63 -2.75
CA ASP A 284 -6.38 9.15 -3.69
C ASP A 284 -6.78 10.58 -4.11
N SER A 285 -7.64 11.22 -3.31
CA SER A 285 -7.57 12.67 -3.13
C SER A 285 -6.31 13.10 -2.37
N ARG A 286 -5.28 12.23 -2.27
CA ARG A 286 -3.97 12.57 -1.75
C ARG A 286 -3.24 13.31 -2.86
N ARG A 287 -3.24 14.64 -2.76
CA ARG A 287 -2.31 15.47 -3.51
C ARG A 287 -0.90 14.95 -3.19
N HIS A 288 -0.20 14.44 -4.19
CA HIS A 288 1.19 14.06 -4.06
C HIS A 288 2.03 14.88 -5.04
N ASP A 289 3.22 15.24 -4.60
CA ASP A 289 4.21 15.93 -5.42
C ASP A 289 5.43 15.02 -5.59
N LEU A 290 6.05 15.05 -6.78
CA LEU A 290 7.38 14.48 -6.99
C LEU A 290 8.42 15.57 -6.76
N ILE A 291 9.10 15.50 -5.62
CA ILE A 291 10.10 16.48 -5.20
C ILE A 291 11.49 16.00 -5.59
N GLU A 292 12.12 16.70 -6.52
CA GLU A 292 13.55 16.50 -6.80
C GLU A 292 14.37 16.91 -5.56
N VAL A 293 15.07 15.93 -4.99
CA VAL A 293 15.90 16.08 -3.79
C VAL A 293 17.39 16.18 -4.13
N GLU A 294 17.80 15.61 -5.26
CA GLU A 294 19.11 15.73 -5.90
C GLU A 294 18.92 15.66 -7.42
N PRO A 295 19.87 16.14 -8.24
CA PRO A 295 19.74 16.09 -9.70
C PRO A 295 19.39 14.69 -10.21
N GLY A 296 18.21 14.54 -10.81
CA GLY A 296 17.72 13.27 -11.35
C GLY A 296 17.22 12.25 -10.32
N ARG A 297 17.09 12.63 -9.04
CA ARG A 297 16.49 11.80 -7.98
C ARG A 297 15.33 12.54 -7.31
N ARG A 298 14.13 11.97 -7.43
CA ARG A 298 12.88 12.52 -6.89
C ARG A 298 12.32 11.62 -5.81
N LEU A 299 11.64 12.23 -4.84
CA LEU A 299 10.81 11.53 -3.88
C LEU A 299 9.35 11.87 -4.10
N GLN A 300 8.48 10.87 -4.04
CA GLN A 300 7.06 11.10 -3.87
C GLN A 300 6.79 11.63 -2.46
N VAL A 301 5.98 12.68 -2.36
CA VAL A 301 5.57 13.27 -1.08
C VAL A 301 4.07 13.46 -1.07
N ASP A 302 3.38 12.73 -0.19
CA ASP A 302 1.92 12.85 -0.04
C ASP A 302 1.58 13.98 0.94
N LEU A 303 0.57 14.77 0.61
CA LEU A 303 0.09 15.90 1.40
C LEU A 303 -1.33 15.65 1.90
N MET A 304 -1.56 15.87 3.21
CA MET A 304 -2.88 15.66 3.82
C MET A 304 -3.18 16.72 4.87
N GLY A 305 -4.45 17.11 4.99
CA GLY A 305 -4.91 18.15 5.90
C GLY A 305 -4.79 19.57 5.32
N PRO A 306 -5.11 20.61 6.11
CA PRO A 306 -5.11 22.01 5.65
C PRO A 306 -3.69 22.54 5.34
N ASP A 307 -3.56 23.31 4.26
CA ASP A 307 -2.28 23.89 3.80
C ASP A 307 -1.61 24.85 4.83
N ASP A 308 -2.42 25.47 5.70
CA ASP A 308 -2.01 26.38 6.77
C ASP A 308 -1.94 25.71 8.15
N GLY A 309 -2.12 24.38 8.21
CA GLY A 309 -1.99 23.59 9.43
C GLY A 309 -0.56 23.52 9.98
N LEU A 310 -0.43 23.06 11.23
CA LEU A 310 0.86 22.82 11.87
C LEU A 310 1.62 21.73 11.10
N PRO A 311 2.87 22.00 10.64
CA PRO A 311 3.61 21.06 9.81
C PRO A 311 4.09 19.83 10.61
N VAL A 312 3.66 18.65 10.15
CA VAL A 312 4.06 17.35 10.68
C VAL A 312 4.60 16.50 9.53
N ILE A 313 5.85 16.06 9.62
CA ILE A 313 6.43 15.13 8.65
C ILE A 313 6.13 13.71 9.08
N MET A 314 5.33 12.96 8.32
CA MET A 314 4.96 11.58 8.65
C MET A 314 5.86 10.58 7.92
N LEU A 315 6.51 9.70 8.69
CA LEU A 315 7.39 8.66 8.18
C LEU A 315 6.69 7.30 8.30
N HIS A 316 6.39 6.72 7.13
CA HIS A 316 5.54 5.52 7.00
C HIS A 316 6.20 4.23 7.49
N GLY A 317 5.37 3.23 7.83
CA GLY A 317 5.80 1.85 8.07
C GLY A 317 5.98 1.04 6.78
N LEU A 318 6.14 -0.28 6.91
CA LEU A 318 6.35 -1.19 5.77
C LEU A 318 5.07 -1.56 5.01
N PHE A 319 3.92 -1.67 5.66
CA PHE A 319 2.69 -2.18 5.02
C PHE A 319 1.57 -1.14 4.93
N SER A 320 1.55 -0.14 5.80
CA SER A 320 0.43 0.81 5.89
C SER A 320 0.58 2.05 4.99
N GLY A 321 1.77 2.25 4.39
CA GLY A 321 2.09 3.46 3.64
C GLY A 321 1.75 4.74 4.41
N THR A 322 1.26 5.72 3.67
CA THR A 322 0.93 7.08 4.14
C THR A 322 -0.58 7.33 4.31
N GLY A 323 -1.44 6.37 3.95
CA GLY A 323 -2.88 6.59 3.92
C GLY A 323 -3.53 6.76 5.31
N LEU A 324 -4.62 7.53 5.34
CA LEU A 324 -5.51 7.73 6.47
C LEU A 324 -6.97 7.49 6.01
N THR A 325 -7.83 7.12 6.94
CA THR A 325 -9.28 7.02 6.73
C THR A 325 -9.90 8.40 6.52
N ALA A 326 -11.13 8.46 6.02
CA ALA A 326 -11.91 9.68 5.91
C ALA A 326 -12.03 10.41 7.25
N ASP A 327 -12.23 9.67 8.34
CA ASP A 327 -12.24 10.21 9.70
C ASP A 327 -10.86 10.74 10.14
N GLY A 328 -9.79 10.09 9.70
CA GLY A 328 -8.41 10.59 9.84
C GLY A 328 -8.21 11.92 9.14
N HIS A 329 -8.63 12.04 7.88
CA HIS A 329 -8.60 13.30 7.15
C HIS A 329 -9.43 14.40 7.83
N ALA A 330 -10.65 14.07 8.26
CA ALA A 330 -11.50 15.00 9.00
C ALA A 330 -10.84 15.47 10.32
N ALA A 331 -10.17 14.56 11.04
CA ALA A 331 -9.43 14.89 12.24
C ALA A 331 -8.22 15.82 11.95
N LEU A 332 -7.50 15.63 10.85
CA LEU A 332 -6.42 16.55 10.45
C LEU A 332 -6.95 17.99 10.27
N HIS A 333 -8.08 18.15 9.60
CA HIS A 333 -8.72 19.47 9.43
C HIS A 333 -9.22 20.05 10.76
N ARG A 334 -9.87 19.22 11.59
CA ARG A 334 -10.39 19.63 12.90
C ARG A 334 -9.29 20.14 13.83
N HIS A 335 -8.15 19.46 13.86
CA HIS A 335 -7.03 19.77 14.76
C HIS A 335 -6.00 20.72 14.12
N GLY A 336 -6.16 21.04 12.83
CA GLY A 336 -5.30 21.96 12.09
C GLY A 336 -3.88 21.43 11.90
N LEU A 337 -3.75 20.16 11.48
CA LEU A 337 -2.46 19.54 11.17
C LEU A 337 -2.26 19.41 9.66
N ARG A 338 -1.08 19.82 9.19
CA ARG A 338 -0.63 19.57 7.82
C ARG A 338 0.36 18.43 7.82
N ILE A 339 -0.02 17.30 7.26
CA ILE A 339 0.86 16.14 7.09
C ILE A 339 1.61 16.27 5.76
N ILE A 340 2.93 16.10 5.83
CA ILE A 340 3.83 15.96 4.70
C ILE A 340 4.50 14.60 4.83
N ALA A 341 4.21 13.67 3.93
CA ALA A 341 4.63 12.28 4.07
C ALA A 341 5.55 11.87 2.91
N PRO A 342 6.88 12.10 3.03
CA PRO A 342 7.83 11.66 2.02
C PRO A 342 7.96 10.14 2.02
N TRP A 343 7.86 9.54 0.84
CA TRP A 343 8.18 8.14 0.62
C TRP A 343 9.69 7.94 0.54
N ARG A 344 10.19 6.96 1.28
CA ARG A 344 11.61 6.58 1.26
C ARG A 344 12.06 6.15 -0.14
N PRO A 345 13.35 6.26 -0.50
CA PRO A 345 13.84 5.79 -1.80
C PRO A 345 13.44 4.35 -2.12
N ARG A 346 13.04 4.09 -3.37
CA ARG A 346 12.47 2.82 -3.88
C ARG A 346 11.10 2.41 -3.29
N PHE A 347 10.47 3.25 -2.48
CA PHE A 347 9.06 3.10 -2.15
C PHE A 347 8.22 4.02 -3.05
N ALA A 348 7.01 3.58 -3.37
CA ALA A 348 6.08 4.25 -4.27
C ALA A 348 6.78 4.70 -5.57
N GLU A 349 6.59 5.94 -6.00
CA GLU A 349 7.28 6.54 -7.15
C GLU A 349 8.61 7.23 -6.78
N SER A 350 9.12 7.04 -5.56
CA SER A 350 10.42 7.61 -5.16
C SER A 350 11.57 6.87 -5.85
N ASP A 351 12.42 7.65 -6.53
CA ASP A 351 13.60 7.16 -7.22
C ASP A 351 14.56 6.45 -6.25
N ALA A 352 15.35 5.53 -6.80
CA ALA A 352 16.35 4.79 -6.05
C ALA A 352 17.46 5.69 -5.49
N ALA A 353 18.06 5.27 -4.37
CA ALA A 353 19.26 5.88 -3.81
C ALA A 353 20.34 4.83 -3.54
N ASP A 354 21.57 5.06 -3.99
CA ASP A 354 22.67 4.10 -3.85
C ASP A 354 23.47 4.32 -2.56
N TRP A 355 22.73 4.40 -1.44
CA TRP A 355 23.33 4.56 -0.13
C TRP A 355 23.77 3.21 0.44
N THR A 356 24.88 3.24 1.18
CA THR A 356 25.25 2.08 1.99
C THR A 356 24.24 1.92 3.12
N PHE A 357 24.03 0.67 3.54
CA PHE A 357 23.12 0.33 4.62
C PHE A 357 23.29 1.24 5.86
N GLN A 358 24.52 1.49 6.31
CA GLN A 358 24.78 2.31 7.50
C GLN A 358 24.41 3.78 7.33
N LYS A 359 24.45 4.29 6.09
CA LYS A 359 24.15 5.70 5.79
C LYS A 359 22.66 5.95 5.58
N THR A 360 21.87 4.93 5.24
CA THR A 360 20.47 5.09 4.84
C THR A 360 19.61 5.94 5.79
N PRO A 361 19.58 5.72 7.12
CA PRO A 361 18.73 6.53 8.00
C PRO A 361 19.16 8.00 8.08
N TYR A 362 20.46 8.27 7.97
CA TYR A 362 21.02 9.62 8.02
C TYR A 362 20.82 10.36 6.70
N ALA A 363 21.08 9.70 5.57
CA ALA A 363 20.90 10.29 4.25
C ALA A 363 19.43 10.60 3.96
N PHE A 364 18.50 9.76 4.44
CA PHE A 364 17.07 10.09 4.33
C PHE A 364 16.68 11.31 5.18
N ALA A 365 17.41 11.63 6.25
CA ALA A 365 17.18 12.88 6.98
C ALA A 365 17.53 14.11 6.14
N ASP A 366 18.58 14.03 5.31
CA ASP A 366 18.93 15.11 4.37
C ASP A 366 17.84 15.29 3.30
N ASP A 367 17.23 14.19 2.83
CA ASP A 367 16.06 14.27 1.94
C ASP A 367 14.87 14.95 2.61
N ILE A 368 14.57 14.60 3.87
CA ILE A 368 13.52 15.26 4.66
C ILE A 368 13.80 16.76 4.75
N LYS A 369 15.05 17.16 4.95
CA LYS A 369 15.44 18.57 4.94
C LYS A 369 15.13 19.25 3.60
N THR A 370 15.47 18.61 2.49
CA THR A 370 15.18 19.16 1.16
C THR A 370 13.67 19.28 0.96
N VAL A 371 12.88 18.28 1.36
CA VAL A 371 11.41 18.35 1.34
C VAL A 371 10.90 19.51 2.18
N MET A 372 11.41 19.68 3.41
CA MET A 372 11.06 20.82 4.28
C MET A 372 11.36 22.16 3.61
N ASP A 373 12.56 22.31 3.04
CA ASP A 373 12.99 23.54 2.37
C ASP A 373 12.09 23.86 1.15
N ARG A 374 11.68 22.84 0.38
CA ARG A 374 10.78 22.97 -0.79
C ARG A 374 9.38 23.44 -0.42
N TYR A 375 8.85 23.02 0.73
CA TYR A 375 7.57 23.49 1.25
C TYR A 375 7.68 24.75 2.12
N GLY A 376 8.89 25.34 2.27
CA GLY A 376 9.12 26.52 3.10
C GLY A 376 9.00 26.26 4.61
N ILE A 377 9.09 25.00 5.04
CA ILE A 377 8.92 24.57 6.43
C ILE A 377 10.24 24.73 7.17
N LYS A 378 10.35 25.78 7.97
CA LYS A 378 11.56 26.02 8.79
C LYS A 378 11.66 25.13 10.01
N ARG A 379 10.51 24.64 10.50
CA ARG A 379 10.42 23.84 11.70
C ARG A 379 9.18 22.95 11.66
N ALA A 380 9.34 21.66 11.99
CA ALA A 380 8.26 20.67 11.95
C ALA A 380 8.30 19.72 13.14
N VAL A 381 7.20 19.02 13.41
CA VAL A 381 7.21 17.81 14.24
C VAL A 381 7.37 16.58 13.34
N LEU A 382 8.14 15.58 13.77
CA LEU A 382 8.22 14.30 13.06
C LEU A 382 7.21 13.32 13.67
N MET A 383 6.49 12.58 12.84
CA MET A 383 5.60 11.50 13.22
C MET A 383 6.13 10.18 12.63
N GLY A 384 6.77 9.33 13.45
CA GLY A 384 7.25 8.02 13.03
C GLY A 384 6.21 6.94 13.32
N ARG A 385 5.74 6.23 12.28
CA ARG A 385 4.82 5.09 12.41
C ARG A 385 5.56 3.78 12.24
N PHE A 386 5.34 2.80 13.11
CA PHE A 386 5.98 1.48 13.00
C PHE A 386 7.50 1.61 12.79
N THR A 387 8.04 1.11 11.67
CA THR A 387 9.45 1.22 11.28
C THR A 387 9.91 2.66 11.03
N GLY A 388 8.99 3.58 10.72
CA GLY A 388 9.23 5.01 10.62
C GLY A 388 9.68 5.66 11.94
N ALA A 389 9.49 5.00 13.09
CA ALA A 389 10.00 5.46 14.38
C ALA A 389 11.53 5.62 14.39
N LEU A 390 12.25 4.65 13.81
CA LEU A 390 13.70 4.68 13.65
C LEU A 390 14.13 5.88 12.81
N TYR A 391 13.48 6.08 11.67
CA TYR A 391 13.79 7.18 10.77
C TYR A 391 13.46 8.54 11.39
N ALA A 392 12.40 8.64 12.20
CA ALA A 392 12.06 9.87 12.90
C ALA A 392 13.10 10.21 13.98
N ALA A 393 13.56 9.21 14.74
CA ALA A 393 14.62 9.39 15.73
C ALA A 393 15.95 9.79 15.07
N ALA A 394 16.34 9.10 13.98
CA ALA A 394 17.54 9.43 13.21
C ALA A 394 17.46 10.86 12.62
N ALA A 395 16.35 11.23 11.99
CA ALA A 395 16.17 12.54 11.40
C ALA A 395 16.13 13.67 12.44
N ALA A 396 15.51 13.46 13.61
CA ALA A 396 15.55 14.44 14.70
C ALA A 396 16.98 14.71 15.19
N ARG A 397 17.83 13.68 15.24
CA ARG A 397 19.23 13.82 15.58
C ARG A 397 20.02 14.60 14.54
N VAL A 398 19.82 14.31 13.25
CA VAL A 398 20.54 14.98 12.13
C VAL A 398 20.09 16.43 11.96
N LEU A 399 18.77 16.65 11.92
CA LEU A 399 18.17 17.95 11.59
C LEU A 399 18.09 18.90 12.78
N GLY A 400 18.28 18.38 14.00
CA GLY A 400 18.48 19.18 15.20
C GLY A 400 17.38 20.23 15.40
N PRO A 401 17.72 21.54 15.49
CA PRO A 401 16.75 22.60 15.76
C PRO A 401 15.60 22.75 14.74
N ALA A 402 15.75 22.22 13.52
CA ALA A 402 14.69 22.20 12.52
C ALA A 402 13.53 21.27 12.92
N ILE A 403 13.76 20.34 13.86
CA ILE A 403 12.72 19.49 14.42
C ILE A 403 12.29 20.05 15.78
N ALA A 404 11.00 20.32 15.92
CA ALA A 404 10.38 20.85 17.13
C ALA A 404 10.10 19.76 18.18
N GLY A 405 9.77 18.56 17.72
CA GLY A 405 9.40 17.41 18.55
C GLY A 405 9.28 16.15 17.70
N VAL A 406 9.23 15.00 18.35
CA VAL A 406 8.99 13.69 17.71
C VAL A 406 7.80 13.01 18.37
N VAL A 407 6.88 12.50 17.56
CA VAL A 407 5.82 11.60 18.00
C VAL A 407 6.03 10.25 17.34
N VAL A 408 6.02 9.20 18.13
CA VAL A 408 6.10 7.81 17.68
C VAL A 408 4.73 7.17 17.88
N VAL A 409 4.16 6.59 16.82
CA VAL A 409 2.83 5.99 16.83
C VAL A 409 2.95 4.52 16.49
N ALA A 410 2.69 3.64 17.47
CA ALA A 410 2.89 2.19 17.36
C ALA A 410 4.27 1.85 16.78
N GLY A 411 5.32 2.49 17.31
CA GLY A 411 6.67 2.38 16.78
C GLY A 411 7.36 1.09 17.19
N THR A 412 8.18 0.54 16.29
CA THR A 412 9.07 -0.57 16.65
C THR A 412 10.12 -0.10 17.66
N PRO A 413 10.58 -0.94 18.61
CA PRO A 413 11.61 -0.60 19.59
C PRO A 413 13.03 -0.90 19.08
N PRO A 414 14.10 -0.35 19.70
CA PRO A 414 15.46 -0.84 19.50
C PRO A 414 15.60 -2.30 19.96
N ILE A 415 16.13 -3.16 19.09
CA ILE A 415 16.32 -4.58 19.39
C ILE A 415 17.72 -4.80 19.96
N ARG A 416 17.79 -4.98 21.27
CA ARG A 416 19.03 -5.05 22.06
C ARG A 416 19.35 -6.44 22.57
N SER A 417 18.37 -7.33 22.58
CA SER A 417 18.50 -8.68 23.12
C SER A 417 17.67 -9.68 22.31
N ARG A 418 18.04 -10.96 22.44
CA ARG A 418 17.32 -12.09 21.85
C ARG A 418 15.90 -12.18 22.42
N ALA A 419 15.73 -12.00 23.73
CA ALA A 419 14.43 -12.07 24.40
C ALA A 419 13.37 -11.15 23.75
N GLN A 420 13.79 -9.99 23.22
CA GLN A 420 12.88 -9.09 22.49
C GLN A 420 12.39 -9.67 21.16
N LEU A 421 13.19 -10.51 20.50
CA LEU A 421 12.80 -11.22 19.28
C LEU A 421 11.93 -12.45 19.59
N ASP A 422 12.23 -13.17 20.67
CA ASP A 422 11.58 -14.44 21.03
C ASP A 422 10.05 -14.29 21.23
N VAL A 423 9.63 -13.13 21.75
CA VAL A 423 8.22 -12.80 22.05
C VAL A 423 7.43 -12.28 20.86
N MET A 424 8.08 -12.04 19.71
CA MET A 424 7.39 -11.58 18.50
C MET A 424 6.49 -12.68 17.92
N ALA A 425 5.43 -12.26 17.23
CA ALA A 425 4.59 -13.18 16.46
C ALA A 425 5.42 -13.97 15.41
N PRO A 426 5.05 -15.22 15.08
CA PRO A 426 5.94 -16.16 14.37
C PRO A 426 6.54 -15.62 13.06
N MET A 427 5.72 -14.99 12.20
CA MET A 427 6.19 -14.42 10.94
C MET A 427 7.17 -13.27 11.19
N GLN A 428 6.83 -12.33 12.07
CA GLN A 428 7.69 -11.19 12.40
C GLN A 428 9.01 -11.65 13.03
N ARG A 429 8.95 -12.67 13.89
CA ARG A 429 10.13 -13.29 14.51
C ARG A 429 11.07 -13.91 13.47
N LEU A 430 10.51 -14.64 12.49
CA LEU A 430 11.29 -15.21 11.38
C LEU A 430 12.05 -14.10 10.63
N TYR A 431 11.36 -13.04 10.23
CA TYR A 431 11.99 -11.92 9.51
C TYR A 431 13.04 -11.21 10.36
N ALA A 432 12.78 -10.99 11.64
CA ALA A 432 13.73 -10.34 12.54
C ALA A 432 14.99 -11.19 12.75
N TYR A 433 14.87 -12.51 12.92
CA TYR A 433 16.03 -13.40 13.00
C TYR A 433 16.78 -13.49 11.68
N SER A 434 16.11 -13.63 10.53
CA SER A 434 16.78 -13.60 9.23
C SER A 434 17.53 -12.28 9.04
N ALA A 435 16.89 -11.15 9.36
CA ALA A 435 17.52 -9.85 9.25
C ALA A 435 18.73 -9.65 10.17
N ARG A 436 18.72 -10.28 11.35
CA ARG A 436 19.77 -10.17 12.36
C ARG A 436 20.92 -11.15 12.15
N TYR A 437 20.62 -12.40 11.83
CA TYR A 437 21.56 -13.52 11.88
C TYR A 437 21.85 -14.16 10.53
N PHE A 438 20.95 -14.03 9.54
CA PHE A 438 21.14 -14.62 8.22
C PHE A 438 20.49 -13.77 7.11
N PRO A 439 21.03 -12.57 6.82
CA PRO A 439 20.38 -11.61 5.93
C PRO A 439 20.20 -12.10 4.49
N THR A 440 20.99 -13.09 4.07
CA THR A 440 20.90 -13.76 2.75
C THR A 440 19.56 -14.46 2.53
N ALA A 441 18.81 -14.80 3.59
CA ALA A 441 17.44 -15.31 3.45
C ALA A 441 16.39 -14.24 3.14
N LEU A 442 16.62 -12.97 3.49
CA LEU A 442 15.61 -11.93 3.32
C LEU A 442 15.13 -11.72 1.87
N PRO A 443 16.01 -11.77 0.84
CA PRO A 443 15.57 -11.63 -0.55
C PRO A 443 14.50 -12.65 -0.94
N ILE A 444 14.71 -13.94 -0.67
CA ILE A 444 13.75 -14.98 -1.06
C ILE A 444 12.50 -14.95 -0.17
N LEU A 445 12.65 -14.68 1.13
CA LEU A 445 11.51 -14.54 2.04
C LEU A 445 10.61 -13.39 1.60
N THR A 446 11.19 -12.22 1.30
CA THR A 446 10.44 -11.04 0.87
C THR A 446 9.73 -11.29 -0.46
N ARG A 447 10.37 -12.00 -1.39
CA ARG A 447 9.77 -12.41 -2.66
C ARG A 447 8.60 -13.38 -2.48
N GLY A 448 8.77 -14.39 -1.64
CA GLY A 448 7.71 -15.35 -1.32
C GLY A 448 6.52 -14.67 -0.62
N LEU A 449 6.80 -13.76 0.32
CA LEU A 449 5.77 -12.94 0.96
C LEU A 449 5.03 -12.06 -0.03
N LEU A 450 5.75 -11.34 -0.90
CA LEU A 450 5.13 -10.54 -1.95
C LEU A 450 4.27 -11.44 -2.84
N HIS A 451 4.78 -12.58 -3.30
CA HIS A 451 4.01 -13.51 -4.11
C HIS A 451 2.75 -14.01 -3.42
N MET A 452 2.82 -14.36 -2.14
CA MET A 452 1.64 -14.72 -1.34
C MET A 452 0.63 -13.56 -1.27
N ILE A 453 1.09 -12.32 -1.09
CA ILE A 453 0.22 -11.13 -1.10
C ILE A 453 -0.42 -10.92 -2.48
N MET A 454 0.36 -11.09 -3.56
CA MET A 454 -0.08 -10.86 -4.95
C MET A 454 -1.03 -11.93 -5.48
N LYS A 455 -0.80 -13.20 -5.11
CA LYS A 455 -1.53 -14.36 -5.63
C LYS A 455 -2.62 -14.85 -4.67
N GLY A 456 -2.49 -14.55 -3.38
CA GLY A 456 -3.48 -14.93 -2.38
C GLY A 456 -4.81 -14.19 -2.51
N PRO A 457 -5.88 -14.69 -1.88
CA PRO A 457 -7.15 -13.99 -1.78
C PRO A 457 -6.98 -12.56 -1.22
N PRO A 458 -7.71 -11.56 -1.75
CA PRO A 458 -7.63 -10.19 -1.25
C PRO A 458 -7.85 -10.11 0.26
N GLY A 459 -6.92 -9.47 0.96
CA GLY A 459 -7.01 -9.26 2.40
C GLY A 459 -6.56 -10.44 3.28
N GLN A 460 -6.43 -11.66 2.75
CA GLN A 460 -6.06 -12.84 3.55
C GLN A 460 -4.74 -12.62 4.31
N PHE A 461 -3.76 -11.98 3.67
CA PHE A 461 -2.49 -11.62 4.32
C PHE A 461 -2.68 -10.72 5.54
N PHE A 462 -3.56 -9.71 5.46
CA PHE A 462 -3.80 -8.83 6.61
C PHE A 462 -4.62 -9.52 7.69
N ASP A 463 -5.52 -10.45 7.34
CA ASP A 463 -6.23 -11.27 8.34
C ASP A 463 -5.28 -12.18 9.11
N SER A 464 -4.23 -12.71 8.46
CA SER A 464 -3.20 -13.50 9.14
C SER A 464 -2.22 -12.63 9.93
N LEU A 465 -1.99 -11.39 9.49
CA LEU A 465 -1.11 -10.44 10.17
C LEU A 465 -1.75 -9.84 11.44
N TYR A 466 -3.04 -9.50 11.38
CA TYR A 466 -3.79 -8.86 12.46
C TYR A 466 -4.80 -9.83 13.06
N GLN A 467 -4.33 -10.66 14.00
CA GLN A 467 -5.15 -11.66 14.68
C GLN A 467 -5.61 -11.24 16.09
N LYS A 468 -4.97 -10.21 16.66
CA LYS A 468 -5.23 -9.67 17.99
C LYS A 468 -4.62 -8.27 18.11
N PRO A 469 -5.09 -7.43 19.05
CA PRO A 469 -6.35 -7.59 19.79
C PRO A 469 -7.57 -7.45 18.86
N GLU A 470 -8.78 -7.68 19.39
CA GLU A 470 -10.04 -7.62 18.63
C GLU A 470 -10.19 -6.29 17.86
N GLU A 471 -9.80 -5.16 18.46
CA GLU A 471 -9.83 -3.86 17.78
C GLU A 471 -8.96 -3.84 16.50
N ASP A 472 -7.76 -4.42 16.50
CA ASP A 472 -6.92 -4.49 15.30
C ASP A 472 -7.51 -5.45 14.25
N VAL A 473 -8.15 -6.53 14.69
CA VAL A 473 -8.85 -7.48 13.80
C VAL A 473 -9.99 -6.77 13.08
N GLU A 474 -10.87 -6.10 13.82
CA GLU A 474 -12.00 -5.35 13.28
C GLU A 474 -11.52 -4.22 12.36
N THR A 475 -10.52 -3.46 12.81
CA THR A 475 -9.95 -2.33 12.04
C THR A 475 -9.30 -2.79 10.74
N SER A 476 -8.55 -3.89 10.75
CA SER A 476 -7.94 -4.42 9.51
C SER A 476 -8.96 -4.96 8.51
N ARG A 477 -10.16 -5.33 8.98
CA ARG A 477 -11.28 -5.82 8.16
C ARG A 477 -12.16 -4.73 7.60
N ASP A 478 -12.09 -3.52 8.16
CA ASP A 478 -12.75 -2.35 7.59
C ASP A 478 -12.31 -2.15 6.12
N PRO A 479 -13.24 -2.00 5.16
CA PRO A 479 -12.90 -1.90 3.75
C PRO A 479 -11.99 -0.72 3.40
N GLU A 480 -12.15 0.41 4.06
CA GLU A 480 -11.32 1.60 3.83
C GLU A 480 -9.90 1.37 4.35
N VAL A 481 -9.77 0.84 5.57
CA VAL A 481 -8.47 0.49 6.14
C VAL A 481 -7.79 -0.61 5.31
N ARG A 482 -8.55 -1.61 4.85
CA ARG A 482 -8.04 -2.68 3.98
C ARG A 482 -7.46 -2.10 2.70
N ALA A 483 -8.15 -1.16 2.07
CA ALA A 483 -7.67 -0.48 0.87
C ALA A 483 -6.37 0.30 1.15
N ILE A 484 -6.27 0.99 2.29
CA ILE A 484 -5.07 1.72 2.71
C ILE A 484 -3.88 0.77 2.94
N LEU A 485 -4.10 -0.33 3.67
CA LEU A 485 -3.06 -1.34 3.93
C LEU A 485 -2.59 -2.00 2.63
N THR A 486 -3.52 -2.26 1.72
CA THR A 486 -3.24 -2.86 0.42
C THR A 486 -2.41 -1.90 -0.44
N ASP A 487 -2.88 -0.67 -0.65
CA ASP A 487 -2.18 0.40 -1.39
C ASP A 487 -0.78 0.65 -0.80
N GLY A 488 -0.70 0.80 0.52
CA GLY A 488 0.56 1.01 1.22
C GLY A 488 1.55 -0.12 1.01
N THR A 489 1.09 -1.37 1.00
CA THR A 489 1.92 -2.54 0.75
C THR A 489 2.42 -2.57 -0.69
N PHE A 490 1.56 -2.35 -1.67
CA PHE A 490 1.97 -2.29 -3.08
C PHE A 490 3.01 -1.19 -3.32
N LYS A 491 2.76 0.00 -2.80
CA LYS A 491 3.71 1.11 -2.86
C LYS A 491 5.03 0.77 -2.17
N SER A 492 5.02 0.01 -1.08
CA SER A 492 6.27 -0.43 -0.45
C SER A 492 7.14 -1.36 -1.28
N PHE A 493 6.61 -1.92 -2.36
CA PHE A 493 7.35 -2.73 -3.32
C PHE A 493 7.53 -2.06 -4.69
N GLY A 494 7.19 -0.77 -4.82
CA GLY A 494 7.23 -0.03 -6.09
C GLY A 494 8.60 -0.04 -6.78
N GLY A 495 9.69 0.07 -6.02
CA GLY A 495 11.07 -0.07 -6.51
C GLY A 495 11.69 -1.45 -6.26
N GLY A 496 10.86 -2.49 -6.08
CA GLY A 496 11.26 -3.86 -5.75
C GLY A 496 11.44 -4.13 -4.25
N SER A 497 11.95 -5.31 -3.90
CA SER A 497 12.06 -5.77 -2.50
C SER A 497 13.19 -5.11 -1.69
N LYS A 498 14.13 -4.44 -2.35
CA LYS A 498 15.41 -4.04 -1.72
C LYS A 498 15.24 -3.07 -0.56
N ALA A 499 14.32 -2.12 -0.68
CA ALA A 499 14.11 -1.12 0.37
C ALA A 499 13.33 -1.68 1.55
N TYR A 500 12.36 -2.57 1.29
CA TYR A 500 11.74 -3.39 2.33
C TYR A 500 12.79 -4.20 3.12
N GLU A 501 13.67 -4.94 2.42
CA GLU A 501 14.75 -5.71 3.05
C GLU A 501 15.67 -4.81 3.90
N THR A 502 15.95 -3.59 3.44
CA THR A 502 16.80 -2.64 4.15
C THR A 502 16.14 -2.15 5.44
N ASP A 503 14.85 -1.80 5.40
CA ASP A 503 14.06 -1.39 6.57
C ASP A 503 13.93 -2.50 7.61
N VAL A 504 13.65 -3.73 7.19
CA VAL A 504 13.61 -4.91 8.09
C VAL A 504 14.97 -5.11 8.75
N ARG A 505 16.06 -4.96 8.01
CA ARG A 505 17.42 -5.04 8.57
C ARG A 505 17.75 -3.93 9.55
N HIS A 506 17.23 -2.71 9.38
CA HIS A 506 17.44 -1.64 10.34
C HIS A 506 16.66 -1.85 11.63
N THR A 507 15.41 -2.29 11.52
CA THR A 507 14.50 -2.50 12.66
C THR A 507 14.90 -3.68 13.52
N ALA A 508 15.51 -4.72 12.95
CA ALA A 508 16.03 -5.88 13.69
C ALA A 508 17.37 -5.64 14.43
N ARG A 509 17.83 -4.38 14.58
CA ARG A 509 19.10 -4.03 15.22
C ARG A 509 18.90 -3.18 16.46
N ASP A 510 19.98 -3.03 17.23
CA ASP A 510 20.04 -1.99 18.24
C ASP A 510 20.28 -0.64 17.56
N TRP A 511 19.30 0.25 17.67
CA TRP A 511 19.37 1.63 17.21
C TRP A 511 19.10 2.62 18.36
N SER A 512 19.32 2.18 19.61
CA SER A 512 19.18 2.97 20.85
C SER A 512 19.91 4.32 20.79
N ASP A 513 21.05 4.38 20.08
CA ASP A 513 21.86 5.58 19.89
C ASP A 513 21.09 6.75 19.26
N TYR A 514 20.01 6.46 18.52
CA TYR A 514 19.12 7.49 17.98
C TYR A 514 18.29 8.15 19.08
N TYR A 515 17.80 7.40 20.07
CA TYR A 515 17.13 7.96 21.23
C TYR A 515 18.10 8.64 22.20
N ASP A 516 19.28 8.06 22.46
CA ASP A 516 20.32 8.69 23.29
C ASP A 516 20.74 10.07 22.74
N GLY A 517 20.64 10.27 21.42
CA GLY A 517 20.99 11.53 20.75
C GLY A 517 19.90 12.58 20.68
N ILE A 518 18.66 12.24 21.02
CA ILE A 518 17.52 13.12 20.75
C ILE A 518 17.42 14.22 21.82
N LYS A 519 17.33 15.48 21.36
CA LYS A 519 17.23 16.65 22.26
C LYS A 519 15.82 17.24 22.27
N GLN A 520 15.01 16.84 21.32
CA GLN A 520 13.67 17.31 21.10
C GLN A 520 12.72 16.59 22.06
N PRO A 521 11.67 17.26 22.57
CA PRO A 521 10.57 16.57 23.23
C PRO A 521 10.09 15.41 22.37
N THR A 522 9.94 14.24 22.98
CA THR A 522 9.56 13.02 22.27
C THR A 522 8.44 12.30 23.01
N LEU A 523 7.38 11.98 22.29
CA LEU A 523 6.16 11.34 22.79
C LEU A 523 5.94 10.01 22.06
N LEU A 524 5.75 8.94 22.81
CA LEU A 524 5.36 7.62 22.32
C LEU A 524 3.86 7.45 22.59
N LEU A 525 3.09 7.18 21.54
CA LEU A 525 1.71 6.72 21.62
C LEU A 525 1.71 5.23 21.32
N HIS A 526 1.27 4.42 22.28
CA HIS A 526 1.36 2.97 22.15
C HIS A 526 0.12 2.26 22.67
N GLY A 527 -0.38 1.30 21.89
CA GLY A 527 -1.45 0.41 22.33
C GLY A 527 -0.93 -0.62 23.31
N ARG A 528 -1.55 -0.72 24.48
CA ARG A 528 -1.11 -1.64 25.54
C ARG A 528 -1.25 -3.11 25.14
N LEU A 529 -2.12 -3.41 24.17
CA LEU A 529 -2.40 -4.75 23.67
C LEU A 529 -1.68 -5.07 22.35
N ASP A 530 -0.75 -4.22 21.89
CA ASP A 530 0.03 -4.46 20.68
C ASP A 530 0.81 -5.81 20.79
N PRO A 531 0.54 -6.78 19.90
CA PRO A 531 1.18 -8.09 19.95
C PRO A 531 2.56 -8.14 19.29
N VAL A 532 2.95 -7.12 18.54
CA VAL A 532 4.22 -7.03 17.83
C VAL A 532 5.25 -6.34 18.71
N THR A 533 4.90 -5.16 19.21
CA THR A 533 5.71 -4.43 20.20
C THR A 533 4.98 -4.46 21.53
N THR A 534 5.34 -5.41 22.38
CA THR A 534 4.70 -5.55 23.69
C THR A 534 4.89 -4.31 24.56
N ILE A 535 3.94 -4.03 25.45
CA ILE A 535 4.05 -2.87 26.34
C ILE A 535 5.30 -2.91 27.22
N ASP A 536 5.74 -4.10 27.65
CA ASP A 536 6.96 -4.27 28.44
C ASP A 536 8.21 -3.76 27.69
N GLN A 537 8.29 -3.99 26.38
CA GLN A 537 9.38 -3.44 25.55
C GLN A 537 9.35 -1.91 25.48
N VAL A 538 8.16 -1.31 25.54
CA VAL A 538 8.00 0.15 25.57
C VAL A 538 8.34 0.71 26.95
N HIS A 539 7.96 0.02 28.03
CA HIS A 539 8.38 0.37 29.39
C HIS A 539 9.89 0.31 29.56
N ASP A 540 10.56 -0.70 28.99
CA ASP A 540 12.01 -0.79 28.94
C ASP A 540 12.67 0.42 28.25
N ILE A 541 12.05 0.92 27.17
CA ILE A 541 12.49 2.15 26.51
C ILE A 541 12.35 3.34 27.47
N ILE A 542 11.19 3.53 28.10
CA ILE A 542 10.95 4.67 28.99
C ILE A 542 11.87 4.63 30.21
N ALA A 543 12.12 3.44 30.77
CA ALA A 543 13.05 3.26 31.89
C ALA A 543 14.48 3.67 31.53
N ARG A 544 14.93 3.36 30.30
CA ARG A 544 16.27 3.72 29.82
C ARG A 544 16.36 5.20 29.41
N PHE A 545 15.31 5.74 28.79
CA PHE A 545 15.28 7.09 28.26
C PHE A 545 14.18 7.91 28.95
N PRO A 546 14.41 8.34 30.20
CA PRO A 546 13.37 9.00 31.02
C PRO A 546 12.94 10.37 30.48
N ALA A 547 13.65 10.92 29.49
CA ALA A 547 13.26 12.12 28.77
C ALA A 547 12.11 11.88 27.76
N LEU A 548 11.91 10.63 27.33
CA LEU A 548 10.80 10.23 26.49
C LEU A 548 9.52 10.15 27.34
N LYS A 549 8.39 10.55 26.75
CA LYS A 549 7.08 10.42 27.38
C LYS A 549 6.29 9.31 26.70
N LEU A 550 5.49 8.59 27.47
CA LEU A 550 4.60 7.56 26.96
C LEU A 550 3.14 7.94 27.29
N ILE A 551 2.27 7.78 26.30
CA ILE A 551 0.84 7.66 26.49
C ILE A 551 0.45 6.26 26.05
N GLU A 552 -0.01 5.46 27.02
CA GLU A 552 -0.56 4.14 26.77
C GLU A 552 -2.03 4.25 26.39
N ILE A 553 -2.45 3.45 25.43
CA ILE A 553 -3.83 3.33 24.99
C ILE A 553 -4.32 1.96 25.50
N PRO A 554 -5.09 1.91 26.61
CA PRO A 554 -5.23 0.69 27.42
C PRO A 554 -5.81 -0.53 26.71
N ASP A 555 -6.72 -0.30 25.76
CA ASP A 555 -7.49 -1.34 25.08
C ASP A 555 -7.23 -1.36 23.58
N ALA A 556 -6.06 -0.89 23.15
CA ALA A 556 -5.71 -0.79 21.74
C ALA A 556 -4.49 -1.63 21.36
N GLY A 557 -4.50 -2.10 20.11
CA GLY A 557 -3.36 -2.72 19.45
C GLY A 557 -2.51 -1.68 18.73
N GLN A 558 -2.05 -1.99 17.53
CA GLN A 558 -1.15 -1.13 16.75
C GLN A 558 -1.89 -0.28 15.69
N LEU A 559 -3.17 -0.56 15.42
CA LEU A 559 -3.96 0.12 14.37
C LEU A 559 -4.81 1.30 14.90
N PHE A 560 -4.54 1.78 16.11
CA PHE A 560 -5.35 2.84 16.74
C PHE A 560 -5.36 4.19 16.02
N LEU A 561 -4.41 4.44 15.11
CA LEU A 561 -4.48 5.60 14.22
C LEU A 561 -5.73 5.55 13.31
N TYR A 562 -6.17 4.34 12.95
CA TYR A 562 -7.33 4.10 12.10
C TYR A 562 -8.61 3.91 12.92
N SER A 563 -8.55 3.20 14.05
CA SER A 563 -9.73 2.96 14.89
C SER A 563 -10.09 4.14 15.78
N ARG A 564 -9.10 4.97 16.16
CA ARG A 564 -9.25 6.15 17.03
C ARG A 564 -8.57 7.38 16.42
N PRO A 565 -8.92 7.79 15.18
CA PRO A 565 -8.22 8.83 14.45
C PRO A 565 -8.28 10.19 15.16
N ASP A 566 -9.44 10.58 15.69
CA ASP A 566 -9.59 11.87 16.37
C ASP A 566 -8.73 11.98 17.63
N PHE A 567 -8.74 10.95 18.48
CA PHE A 567 -7.88 10.90 19.67
C PHE A 567 -6.39 10.97 19.29
N THR A 568 -5.97 10.15 18.32
CA THR A 568 -4.56 10.04 17.94
C THR A 568 -4.05 11.35 17.33
N ILE A 569 -4.78 11.89 16.35
CA ILE A 569 -4.43 13.12 15.66
C ILE A 569 -4.56 14.33 16.60
N GLY A 570 -5.58 14.36 17.46
CA GLY A 570 -5.76 15.39 18.49
C GLY A 570 -4.58 15.42 19.46
N THR A 571 -4.15 14.25 19.95
CA THR A 571 -2.99 14.14 20.84
C THR A 571 -1.70 14.64 20.16
N ILE A 572 -1.50 14.31 18.88
CA ILE A 572 -0.37 14.83 18.10
C ILE A 572 -0.44 16.36 17.99
N ALA A 573 -1.64 16.92 17.76
CA ALA A 573 -1.82 18.37 17.64
C ALA A 573 -1.59 19.10 18.97
N GLU A 574 -2.09 18.58 20.09
CA GLU A 574 -1.84 19.10 21.43
C GLU A 574 -0.34 19.11 21.78
N PHE A 575 0.38 18.07 21.36
CA PHE A 575 1.82 18.00 21.51
C PHE A 575 2.55 19.00 20.60
N ALA A 576 2.15 19.12 19.33
CA ALA A 576 2.84 19.92 18.33
C ALA A 576 2.64 21.43 18.52
N ARG A 577 1.43 21.86 18.90
CA ARG A 577 1.03 23.27 18.99
C ARG A 577 1.97 24.14 19.85
N PRO A 578 2.25 23.81 21.12
CA PRO A 578 3.16 24.64 21.93
C PRO A 578 4.60 24.66 21.41
N LEU A 579 5.04 23.60 20.71
CA LEU A 579 6.41 23.48 20.20
C LEU A 579 6.64 24.31 18.93
N LEU A 580 5.60 24.46 18.11
CA LEU A 580 5.64 25.20 16.85
C LEU A 580 5.20 26.67 17.03
N ASP A 581 4.22 26.96 17.90
CA ASP A 581 3.72 28.33 18.14
C ASP A 581 4.57 29.13 19.14
N GLY A 582 5.38 28.45 19.96
CA GLY A 582 6.07 28.99 21.15
C GLY A 582 7.05 30.15 20.96
N ARG A 583 7.26 30.68 19.74
CA ARG A 583 8.06 31.91 19.53
C ARG A 583 7.30 33.23 19.64
N LYS A 584 5.96 33.23 19.77
CA LYS A 584 5.22 34.48 20.06
C LYS A 584 5.21 34.86 21.56
N SER A 585 5.56 33.95 22.47
CA SER A 585 5.45 34.17 23.92
C SER A 585 6.69 34.82 24.57
N SER A 586 7.90 34.61 24.03
CA SER A 586 9.14 35.10 24.66
C SER A 586 9.44 36.59 24.45
N ARG A 587 8.66 37.31 23.63
CA ARG A 587 8.88 38.75 23.34
C ARG A 587 8.01 39.71 24.18
N LYS A 588 7.15 39.21 25.08
CA LYS A 588 6.23 40.03 25.89
C LYS A 588 6.56 40.08 27.40
N ARG A 589 7.69 39.53 27.85
CA ARG A 589 8.12 39.57 29.26
C ARG A 589 9.33 40.45 29.58
N SER A 590 9.84 41.24 28.63
CA SER A 590 10.99 42.14 28.86
C SER A 590 10.68 43.63 28.70
N ASP A 591 9.41 44.03 28.57
CA ASP A 591 9.05 45.46 28.47
C ASP A 591 7.87 45.76 29.41
N GLY A 592 8.20 45.92 30.69
CA GLY A 592 7.22 46.13 31.75
C GLY A 592 7.89 46.33 33.12
N SER A 593 9.03 47.02 33.14
CA SER A 593 9.68 47.43 34.39
C SER A 593 10.52 48.68 34.14
N ARG A 594 9.84 49.82 33.94
CA ARG A 594 10.41 51.15 34.19
C ARG A 594 9.33 52.11 34.66
N ASN A 595 9.65 52.75 35.78
CA ASN A 595 9.05 53.95 36.37
C ASN A 595 7.64 53.86 36.97
N THR A 596 7.59 53.67 38.29
CA THR A 596 7.00 54.71 39.13
C THR A 596 7.96 55.10 40.26
N SER A 597 8.18 56.40 40.31
CA SER A 597 8.87 57.24 41.29
C SER A 597 8.68 56.86 42.76
N GLY A 598 9.75 57.00 43.53
CA GLY A 598 9.71 56.89 44.99
C GLY A 598 9.13 58.13 45.68
N THR A 599 8.82 57.96 46.97
CA THR A 599 9.06 58.97 48.00
C THR A 599 9.14 58.30 49.38
N ARG A 600 10.20 58.65 50.12
CA ARG A 600 10.47 58.33 51.53
C ARG A 600 9.29 58.67 52.45
N LYS A 601 9.13 57.92 53.56
CA LYS A 601 9.35 58.38 54.95
C LYS A 601 8.96 57.29 55.99
N THR A 602 9.89 57.06 56.95
CA THR A 602 9.72 56.78 58.41
C THR A 602 8.57 55.87 58.85
N GLU A 603 8.75 54.80 59.63
CA GLU A 603 9.55 54.59 60.86
C GLU A 603 10.18 53.20 60.94
#